data_AF-A0AAW9KJQ0-F1
#
_entry.id   AF-A0AAW9KJQ0-F1
#
_cell.length_a   1.000
_cell.length_b   1.000
_cell.length_c   1.000
_cell.angle_alpha   90.00
_cell.angle_beta   90.00
_cell.angle_gamma   90.00
#
_symmetry.space_group_name_H-M   'P 1'
#
loop_
_entity.id
_entity.type
_entity.pdbx_description
1 polymer ?
#
loop_
_entity_poly.entity_id
_entity_poly.type
_entity_poly.pdbx_seq_one_letter_code
_entity_poly.pdbx_strand_id
1 'polypeptide(L)'
;MKTNYHTHNYRCNHAIGTIEDYVEEAIKEGYDEIGISDHLPHPGKNIDNYNRMTYEDFDTYFKEIDEAKEMYGDKIKIKKAIECEYFEDYHWLYDELKEKHKVDYLILGVHFFPYKGEWLYVGGVKLRPEALESYID
;
A
#
# COMPACT_ATOMS: atom_id res chain seq x y z
N MET A 1 -16.65 -10.91 13.50
CA MET A 1 -15.32 -10.64 12.95
C MET A 1 -15.31 -9.20 12.45
N LYS A 2 -14.68 -8.28 13.19
CA LYS A 2 -14.53 -6.87 12.85
C LYS A 2 -13.12 -6.67 12.29
N THR A 3 -12.99 -6.21 11.05
CA THR A 3 -11.71 -6.17 10.33
C THR A 3 -11.52 -4.86 9.56
N ASN A 4 -10.28 -4.41 9.44
CA ASN A 4 -9.89 -3.38 8.49
C ASN A 4 -8.60 -3.78 7.77
N TYR A 5 -8.66 -3.99 6.46
CA TYR A 5 -7.51 -4.44 5.66
C TYR A 5 -6.90 -3.34 4.79
N HIS A 6 -7.40 -2.09 4.87
CA HIS A 6 -6.86 -0.99 4.09
C HIS A 6 -6.50 0.15 5.05
N THR A 7 -5.23 0.18 5.48
CA THR A 7 -4.71 1.22 6.37
C THR A 7 -3.39 1.77 5.87
N HIS A 8 -3.18 3.06 6.13
CA HIS A 8 -1.97 3.80 5.83
C HIS A 8 -1.34 4.31 7.12
N ASN A 9 -0.06 4.67 7.07
CA ASN A 9 0.65 5.27 8.20
C ASN A 9 1.47 6.47 7.69
N TYR A 10 2.22 7.13 8.58
CA TYR A 10 2.97 8.34 8.25
C TYR A 10 3.92 8.20 7.05
N ARG A 11 4.34 6.97 6.70
CA ARG A 11 5.27 6.71 5.60
C ARG A 11 4.68 7.06 4.22
N CYS A 12 3.37 7.15 4.06
CA CYS A 12 2.79 7.68 2.81
C CYS A 12 2.85 9.20 2.66
N ASN A 13 3.35 9.94 3.65
CA ASN A 13 3.41 11.40 3.65
C ASN A 13 2.06 12.15 3.58
N HIS A 14 0.93 11.44 3.57
CA HIS A 14 -0.41 12.02 3.59
C HIS A 14 -1.36 11.36 4.62
N ALA A 15 -0.82 10.47 5.45
CA ALA A 15 -1.43 10.01 6.69
C ALA A 15 -0.54 10.42 7.87
N ILE A 16 -1.09 10.29 9.08
CA ILE A 16 -0.36 10.49 10.34
C ILE A 16 -0.43 9.23 11.18
N GLY A 17 0.45 9.11 12.16
CA GLY A 17 0.54 7.96 13.06
C GLY A 17 1.44 6.86 12.52
N THR A 18 2.01 6.10 13.45
CA THR A 18 2.84 4.91 13.23
C THR A 18 1.99 3.66 13.05
N ILE A 19 2.61 2.55 12.64
CA ILE A 19 1.92 1.25 12.58
C ILE A 19 1.35 0.87 13.96
N GLU A 20 2.12 1.12 15.03
CA GLU A 20 1.71 0.85 16.41
C GLU A 20 0.45 1.64 16.78
N ASP A 21 0.40 2.94 16.45
CA ASP A 21 -0.79 3.78 16.73
C ASP A 21 -2.07 3.18 16.14
N TYR A 22 -2.02 2.66 14.90
CA TYR A 22 -3.19 2.03 14.25
C TYR A 22 -3.54 0.68 14.87
N VAL A 23 -2.54 -0.12 15.26
CA VAL A 23 -2.75 -1.40 15.92
C VAL A 23 -3.40 -1.21 17.29
N GLU A 24 -2.91 -0.26 18.08
CA GLU A 24 -3.46 0.04 19.40
C GLU A 24 -4.91 0.55 19.32
N GLU A 25 -5.19 1.44 18.38
CA GLU A 25 -6.55 1.93 18.17
C GLU A 25 -7.48 0.81 17.66
N ALA A 26 -7.00 -0.08 16.79
CA ALA A 26 -7.77 -1.23 16.34
C ALA A 26 -8.13 -2.19 17.51
N ILE A 27 -7.18 -2.44 18.42
CA ILE A 27 -7.44 -3.23 19.64
C ILE A 27 -8.48 -2.53 20.52
N LYS A 28 -8.31 -1.23 20.76
CA LYS A 28 -9.24 -0.43 21.57
C LYS A 28 -10.66 -0.43 21.01
N GLU A 29 -10.79 -0.39 19.69
CA GLU A 29 -12.06 -0.45 18.98
C GLU A 29 -12.61 -1.88 18.78
N GLY A 30 -11.93 -2.90 19.31
CA GLY A 30 -12.38 -4.30 19.28
C GLY A 30 -12.33 -4.94 17.89
N TYR A 31 -11.33 -4.60 17.07
CA TYR A 31 -11.05 -5.31 15.83
C TYR A 31 -10.39 -6.67 16.10
N ASP A 32 -10.80 -7.68 15.33
CA ASP A 32 -10.20 -9.01 15.35
C ASP A 32 -8.96 -9.09 14.44
N GLU A 33 -8.99 -8.36 13.31
CA GLU A 33 -7.87 -8.28 12.37
C GLU A 33 -7.65 -6.85 11.84
N ILE A 34 -6.39 -6.48 11.65
CA ILE A 34 -5.97 -5.26 10.95
C ILE A 34 -4.93 -5.59 9.88
N GLY A 35 -5.03 -4.95 8.73
CA GLY A 35 -4.04 -5.04 7.67
C GLY A 35 -3.33 -3.72 7.46
N ILE A 36 -2.00 -3.77 7.51
CA ILE A 36 -1.11 -2.64 7.28
C ILE A 36 -0.72 -2.70 5.81
N SER A 37 -1.22 -1.77 5.01
CA SER A 37 -1.23 -1.86 3.54
C SER A 37 -0.90 -0.52 2.89
N ASP A 38 0.23 0.05 3.27
CA ASP A 38 0.60 1.39 2.83
C ASP A 38 0.96 1.43 1.34
N HIS A 39 1.17 2.61 0.76
CA HIS A 39 1.47 2.75 -0.66
C HIS A 39 2.82 2.15 -1.05
N LEU A 40 2.83 1.34 -2.10
CA LEU A 40 4.04 0.78 -2.71
C LEU A 40 4.96 1.91 -3.20
N PRO A 41 6.27 1.93 -2.86
CA PRO A 41 7.20 2.87 -3.47
C PRO A 41 7.28 2.68 -4.99
N HIS A 42 7.62 3.75 -5.71
CA HIS A 42 7.75 3.77 -7.17
C HIS A 42 9.22 3.96 -7.61
N PRO A 43 10.16 3.04 -7.29
CA PRO A 43 11.57 3.19 -7.63
C PRO A 43 11.78 3.35 -9.14
N GLY A 44 12.52 4.39 -9.52
CA GLY A 44 12.81 4.68 -10.93
C GLY A 44 11.63 5.27 -11.72
N LYS A 45 10.47 5.46 -11.11
CA LYS A 45 9.35 6.20 -11.71
C LYS A 45 9.24 7.59 -11.09
N ASN A 46 8.85 8.58 -11.88
CA ASN A 46 8.56 9.93 -11.41
C ASN A 46 7.05 10.15 -11.30
N ILE A 47 6.39 9.28 -10.51
CA ILE A 47 4.93 9.23 -10.37
C ILE A 47 4.62 9.22 -8.89
N ASP A 48 4.02 10.31 -8.40
CA ASP A 48 3.42 10.35 -7.07
C ASP A 48 4.39 10.04 -5.90
N ASN A 49 5.67 10.35 -6.10
CA ASN A 49 6.73 10.06 -5.12
C ASN A 49 6.57 10.83 -3.79
N TYR A 50 5.72 11.86 -3.75
CA TYR A 50 5.45 12.65 -2.55
C TYR A 50 4.32 12.08 -1.68
N ASN A 51 3.58 11.07 -2.15
CA ASN A 51 2.46 10.45 -1.44
C ASN A 51 2.71 8.97 -1.11
N ARG A 52 3.98 8.56 -1.07
CA ARG A 52 4.41 7.20 -0.74
C ARG A 52 5.76 7.21 -0.08
N MET A 53 6.11 6.11 0.57
CA MET A 53 7.44 5.93 1.14
C MET A 53 8.50 5.80 0.04
N THR A 54 9.77 5.97 0.41
CA THR A 54 10.88 5.68 -0.51
C THR A 54 11.13 4.18 -0.59
N TYR A 55 11.87 3.74 -1.60
CA TYR A 55 12.27 2.34 -1.70
C TYR A 55 13.26 1.95 -0.59
N GLU A 56 14.05 2.92 -0.10
CA GLU A 56 14.98 2.78 1.00
C GLU A 56 14.27 2.53 2.35
N ASP A 57 13.05 3.03 2.52
CA ASP A 57 12.22 2.79 3.71
C ASP A 57 11.58 1.40 3.74
N PHE A 58 11.57 0.69 2.62
CA PHE A 58 10.71 -0.46 2.38
C PHE A 58 11.02 -1.65 3.29
N ASP A 59 12.31 -1.95 3.52
CA ASP A 59 12.75 -2.98 4.47
C ASP A 59 12.34 -2.64 5.91
N THR A 60 12.46 -1.36 6.29
CA THR A 60 12.11 -0.89 7.63
C THR A 60 10.61 -0.96 7.85
N TYR A 61 9.80 -0.58 6.86
CA TYR A 61 8.34 -0.70 6.90
C TYR A 61 7.89 -2.13 7.23
N PHE A 62 8.41 -3.13 6.51
CA PHE A 62 8.02 -4.52 6.77
C PHE A 62 8.54 -5.06 8.09
N LYS A 63 9.72 -4.62 8.53
CA LYS A 63 10.27 -4.94 9.85
C LYS A 63 9.38 -4.42 10.98
N GLU A 64 8.92 -3.17 10.89
CA GLU A 64 7.99 -2.57 11.87
C GLU A 64 6.66 -3.33 11.95
N ILE A 65 6.15 -3.88 10.83
CA ILE A 65 4.96 -4.75 10.84
C ILE A 65 5.23 -6.07 11.56
N ASP A 66 6.39 -6.69 11.34
CA ASP A 66 6.75 -7.94 12.01
C ASP A 66 6.93 -7.73 13.52
N GLU A 67 7.56 -6.62 13.93
CA GLU A 67 7.67 -6.23 15.33
C GLU A 67 6.28 -6.02 15.97
N ALA A 68 5.35 -5.36 15.26
CA ALA A 68 3.97 -5.22 15.74
C ALA A 68 3.25 -6.57 15.86
N LYS A 69 3.45 -7.49 14.91
CA LYS A 69 2.93 -8.88 14.99
C LYS A 69 3.44 -9.61 16.24
N GLU A 70 4.72 -9.46 16.58
CA GLU A 70 5.30 -10.05 17.79
C GLU A 70 4.74 -9.43 19.07
N MET A 71 4.58 -8.12 19.13
CA MET A 71 4.12 -7.40 20.33
C MET A 71 2.63 -7.56 20.61
N TYR A 72 1.81 -7.63 19.56
CA TYR A 72 0.34 -7.54 19.68
C TYR A 72 -0.42 -8.77 19.17
N GLY A 73 0.28 -9.80 18.66
CA GLY A 73 -0.35 -10.98 18.03
C GLY A 73 -1.31 -11.78 18.92
N ASP A 74 -1.14 -11.71 20.24
CA ASP A 74 -2.06 -12.34 21.21
C ASP A 74 -3.38 -11.55 21.40
N LYS A 75 -3.43 -10.30 20.92
CA LYS A 75 -4.56 -9.38 21.09
C LYS A 75 -5.34 -9.14 19.79
N ILE A 76 -4.64 -9.06 18.66
CA ILE A 76 -5.22 -8.79 17.34
C ILE A 76 -4.37 -9.47 16.27
N LYS A 77 -5.01 -9.97 15.21
CA LYS A 77 -4.28 -10.50 14.06
C LYS A 77 -3.85 -9.38 13.14
N ILE A 78 -2.56 -9.20 12.97
CA ILE A 78 -2.00 -8.19 12.08
C ILE A 78 -1.64 -8.85 10.74
N LYS A 79 -2.01 -8.21 9.63
CA LYS A 79 -1.66 -8.64 8.27
C LYS A 79 -0.65 -7.67 7.66
N LYS A 80 0.39 -8.25 7.06
CA LYS A 80 1.44 -7.53 6.33
C LYS A 80 1.01 -7.40 4.87
N ALA A 81 0.79 -6.19 4.39
CA ALA A 81 0.31 -5.97 3.04
C ALA A 81 0.92 -4.69 2.45
N ILE A 82 0.55 -4.39 1.22
CA ILE A 82 0.90 -3.15 0.53
C ILE A 82 -0.24 -2.84 -0.45
N GLU A 83 -0.58 -1.57 -0.61
CA GLU A 83 -1.39 -1.09 -1.71
C GLU A 83 -0.48 -0.78 -2.89
N CYS A 84 -0.73 -1.40 -4.04
CA CYS A 84 0.09 -1.25 -5.23
C CYS A 84 -0.74 -0.97 -6.48
N GLU A 85 -0.18 -0.12 -7.33
CA GLU A 85 -0.49 -0.02 -8.74
C GLU A 85 0.11 -1.21 -9.51
N TYR A 86 -0.46 -1.54 -10.68
CA TYR A 86 0.15 -2.48 -11.61
C TYR A 86 1.07 -1.74 -12.59
N PHE A 87 2.33 -2.17 -12.64
CA PHE A 87 3.27 -1.79 -13.70
C PHE A 87 3.95 -3.03 -14.28
N GLU A 88 3.93 -3.13 -15.60
CA GLU A 88 4.49 -4.27 -16.31
C GLU A 88 5.98 -4.47 -16.01
N ASP A 89 6.75 -3.38 -15.87
CA ASP A 89 8.19 -3.41 -15.56
C ASP A 89 8.52 -3.68 -14.08
N TYR A 90 7.53 -3.86 -13.21
CA TYR A 90 7.71 -4.09 -11.76
C TYR A 90 7.58 -5.56 -11.33
N HIS A 91 7.68 -6.52 -12.25
CA HIS A 91 7.64 -7.95 -11.89
C HIS A 91 8.62 -8.34 -10.78
N TRP A 92 9.83 -7.78 -10.83
CA TRP A 92 10.86 -8.00 -9.79
C TRP A 92 10.41 -7.54 -8.40
N LEU A 93 9.63 -6.45 -8.31
CA LEU A 93 9.16 -5.88 -7.05
C LEU A 93 8.00 -6.71 -6.48
N TYR A 94 7.13 -7.26 -7.35
CA TYR A 94 6.10 -8.21 -6.93
C TYR A 94 6.69 -9.53 -6.44
N ASP A 95 7.76 -10.02 -7.09
CA ASP A 95 8.51 -11.18 -6.61
C ASP A 95 9.19 -10.89 -5.27
N GLU A 96 9.75 -9.70 -5.07
CA GLU A 96 10.34 -9.29 -3.79
C GLU A 96 9.29 -9.25 -2.66
N LEU A 97 8.13 -8.65 -2.91
CA LEU A 97 7.00 -8.65 -1.99
C LEU A 97 6.59 -10.07 -1.56
N LYS A 98 6.52 -10.99 -2.52
CA LYS A 98 6.09 -12.37 -2.29
C LYS A 98 7.16 -13.22 -1.60
N GLU A 99 8.38 -13.20 -2.10
CA GLU A 99 9.43 -14.15 -1.70
C GLU A 99 10.27 -13.64 -0.52
N LYS A 100 10.65 -12.34 -0.53
CA LYS A 100 11.46 -11.72 0.53
C LYS A 100 10.59 -11.26 1.69
N HIS A 101 9.58 -10.43 1.41
CA HIS A 101 8.76 -9.81 2.47
C HIS A 101 7.60 -10.68 2.95
N LYS A 102 7.21 -11.68 2.14
CA LYS A 102 6.13 -12.64 2.44
C LYS A 102 4.84 -11.94 2.82
N VAL A 103 4.44 -10.96 2.02
CA VAL A 103 3.19 -10.22 2.24
C VAL A 103 1.99 -11.18 2.23
N ASP A 104 1.04 -10.91 3.13
CA ASP A 104 -0.19 -11.66 3.28
C ASP A 104 -1.16 -11.42 2.10
N TYR A 105 -1.21 -10.18 1.58
CA TYR A 105 -1.99 -9.80 0.40
C TYR A 105 -1.51 -8.47 -0.20
N LEU A 106 -2.01 -8.18 -1.41
CA LEU A 106 -1.83 -6.92 -2.13
C LEU A 106 -3.21 -6.28 -2.36
N ILE A 107 -3.28 -4.95 -2.31
CA ILE A 107 -4.44 -4.17 -2.79
C ILE A 107 -4.09 -3.57 -4.14
N LEU A 108 -5.00 -3.65 -5.11
CA LEU A 108 -4.84 -2.94 -6.39
C LEU A 108 -5.41 -1.52 -6.28
N GLY A 109 -4.53 -0.52 -6.12
CA GLY A 109 -4.89 0.89 -6.07
C GLY A 109 -4.62 1.57 -7.40
N VAL A 110 -5.60 1.61 -8.33
CA VAL A 110 -5.41 2.22 -9.65
C VAL A 110 -5.53 3.74 -9.56
N HIS A 111 -4.48 4.41 -9.06
CA HIS A 111 -4.46 5.87 -8.90
C HIS A 111 -4.04 6.61 -10.16
N PHE A 112 -3.22 5.97 -11.00
CA PHE A 112 -2.66 6.57 -12.21
C PHE A 112 -2.81 5.62 -13.39
N PHE A 113 -2.98 6.18 -14.58
CA PHE A 113 -2.93 5.43 -15.84
C PHE A 113 -2.12 6.19 -16.89
N PRO A 114 -1.46 5.46 -17.81
CA PRO A 114 -0.72 6.10 -18.89
C PRO A 114 -1.69 6.61 -19.96
N TYR A 115 -1.54 7.87 -20.37
CA TYR A 115 -2.30 8.46 -21.47
C TYR A 115 -1.43 9.44 -22.23
N LYS A 116 -1.21 9.19 -23.52
CA LYS A 116 -0.41 10.04 -24.42
C LYS A 116 1.00 10.35 -23.90
N GLY A 117 1.63 9.38 -23.24
CA GLY A 117 2.99 9.51 -22.71
C GLY A 117 3.08 10.19 -21.33
N GLU A 118 1.95 10.52 -20.72
CA GLU A 118 1.86 11.08 -19.36
C GLU A 118 1.14 10.12 -18.40
N TRP A 119 1.38 10.28 -17.11
CA TRP A 119 0.62 9.60 -16.06
C TRP A 119 -0.48 10.53 -15.54
N LEU A 120 -1.74 10.13 -15.71
CA LEU A 120 -2.88 10.92 -15.26
C LEU A 120 -3.44 10.36 -13.96
N TYR A 121 -3.65 11.24 -12.99
CA TYR A 121 -4.34 10.90 -11.73
C TYR A 121 -5.83 10.68 -11.98
N VAL A 122 -6.32 9.47 -11.68
CA VAL A 122 -7.71 9.06 -11.93
C VAL A 122 -8.71 9.99 -11.23
N GLY A 123 -8.42 10.42 -9.99
CA GLY A 123 -9.30 11.33 -9.24
C GLY A 123 -9.42 12.73 -9.84
N GLY A 124 -8.51 13.13 -10.74
CA GLY A 124 -8.52 14.41 -11.44
C GLY A 124 -9.08 14.35 -12.86
N VAL A 125 -9.32 13.15 -13.41
CA VAL A 125 -9.76 13.00 -14.79
C VAL A 125 -11.29 13.04 -14.86
N LYS A 126 -11.81 13.95 -15.69
CA LYS A 126 -13.19 13.86 -16.14
C LYS A 126 -13.29 12.63 -17.05
N LEU A 127 -13.94 11.56 -16.58
CA LEU A 127 -14.17 10.36 -17.35
C LEU A 127 -14.85 10.73 -18.68
N ARG A 128 -14.16 10.47 -19.79
CA ARG A 128 -14.67 10.57 -21.16
C ARG A 128 -14.49 9.21 -21.83
N PRO A 129 -15.32 8.83 -22.80
CA PRO A 129 -15.20 7.56 -23.49
C PRO A 129 -13.77 7.26 -23.99
N GLU A 130 -13.06 8.26 -24.50
CA GLU A 130 -11.69 8.11 -25.03
C GLU A 130 -10.65 7.82 -23.94
N ALA A 131 -10.92 8.19 -22.68
CA ALA A 131 -10.06 7.85 -21.54
C ALA A 131 -10.31 6.42 -21.04
N LEU A 132 -11.41 5.78 -21.43
CA LEU A 132 -11.66 4.37 -21.14
C LEU A 132 -10.96 3.44 -22.14
N GLU A 133 -10.63 3.94 -23.34
CA GLU A 133 -9.85 3.17 -24.32
C GLU A 133 -8.47 2.77 -23.78
N SER A 134 -7.83 3.61 -22.94
CA SER A 134 -6.56 3.26 -22.29
C SER A 134 -6.66 2.17 -21.21
N TYR A 135 -7.86 1.64 -20.93
CA TYR A 135 -8.09 0.55 -19.96
C TYR A 135 -8.44 -0.80 -20.63
N ILE A 136 -8.68 -0.82 -21.94
CA ILE A 136 -9.15 -2.03 -22.67
C ILE A 136 -8.11 -2.60 -23.64
N ASP A 137 -6.99 -1.91 -23.82
CA ASP A 137 -5.83 -2.34 -24.61
C ASP A 137 -4.67 -2.77 -23.68
#